data_AF-A0A814TIN3-F1
#
_entry.id   AF-A0A814TIN3-F1
#
_cell.length_a   1.000
_cell.length_b   1.000
_cell.length_c   1.000
_cell.angle_alpha   90.00
_cell.angle_beta   90.00
_cell.angle_gamma   90.00
#
_symmetry.space_group_name_H-M   'P 1'
#
loop_
_entity.id
_entity.type
_entity.pdbx_description
1 polymer ?
#
loop_
_entity_poly.entity_id
_entity_poly.type
_entity_poly.pdbx_seq_one_letter_code
_entity_poly.pdbx_strand_id
1 'polypeptide(L)'
;MLRKRLIDQLSVSDSCEESLILEFKNKCGYEYTSKLEQMIQDIHLSDDLTKQYRTYEKNIYGNENKLIWTIEQIQDKTHIQSELLSDILSGLLKSKLLISDDPLTLNSRIKLAENFISDKTRLNLNLPFRPNEQKDRSHLVKTTIDERQMVIQAALVRIMKRERTLKHSLLIQEVIQQLTSSFKPDISLIKKYIEILIEKEYFQRDSNNKDTLHYLA
;
A
#
# COMPACT_ATOMS: atom_id res chain seq x y z
N MET A 1 2.35 4.31 5.53
CA MET A 1 1.85 4.29 6.93
C MET A 1 0.36 4.60 7.01
N LEU A 2 -0.17 5.59 6.28
CA LEU A 2 -1.61 5.90 6.25
C LEU A 2 -2.47 4.67 5.89
N ARG A 3 -2.13 3.94 4.81
CA ARG A 3 -2.80 2.68 4.43
C ARG A 3 -3.07 1.73 5.61
N LYS A 4 -2.03 1.49 6.44
CA LYS A 4 -2.12 0.56 7.56
C LYS A 4 -3.11 1.07 8.61
N ARG A 5 -3.09 2.38 8.90
CA ARG A 5 -4.03 3.00 9.84
C ARG A 5 -5.47 2.92 9.35
N LEU A 6 -5.70 3.17 8.06
CA LEU A 6 -7.04 3.11 7.47
C LEU A 6 -7.60 1.67 7.49
N ILE A 7 -6.80 0.68 7.10
CA ILE A 7 -7.24 -0.73 7.06
C ILE A 7 -7.47 -1.27 8.48
N ASP A 8 -6.55 -1.00 9.40
CA ASP A 8 -6.60 -1.54 10.76
C ASP A 8 -7.55 -0.73 11.69
N GLN A 9 -8.23 0.29 11.15
CA GLN A 9 -9.09 1.23 11.89
C GLN A 9 -8.37 1.85 13.11
N LEU A 10 -7.09 2.17 12.94
CA LEU A 10 -6.24 2.78 13.98
C LEU A 10 -6.24 4.32 13.90
N SER A 11 -6.92 4.89 12.90
CA SER A 11 -7.09 6.34 12.80
C SER A 11 -7.92 6.86 13.97
N VAL A 12 -7.42 7.92 14.62
CA VAL A 12 -8.12 8.55 15.76
C VAL A 12 -9.41 9.23 15.30
N SER A 13 -9.40 9.83 14.11
CA SER A 13 -10.53 10.53 13.53
C SER A 13 -10.31 10.72 12.03
N ASP A 14 -11.33 10.45 11.23
CA ASP A 14 -11.28 10.60 9.77
C ASP A 14 -11.10 12.08 9.38
N SER A 15 -11.79 13.01 10.08
CA SER A 15 -11.65 14.45 9.84
C SER A 15 -10.23 14.97 10.08
N CYS A 16 -9.48 14.34 11.00
CA CYS A 16 -8.08 14.71 11.26
C CYS A 16 -7.16 14.24 10.12
N GLU A 17 -7.37 13.04 9.60
CA GLU A 17 -6.58 12.53 8.46
C GLU A 17 -6.87 13.35 7.20
N GLU A 18 -8.13 13.73 6.96
CA GLU A 18 -8.53 14.62 5.85
C GLU A 18 -7.89 16.01 5.96
N SER A 19 -7.94 16.61 7.15
CA SER A 19 -7.35 17.93 7.41
C SER A 19 -5.83 17.93 7.21
N LEU A 20 -5.16 16.86 7.63
CA LEU A 20 -3.72 16.69 7.44
C LEU A 20 -3.37 16.60 5.96
N ILE A 21 -4.12 15.82 5.17
CA ILE A 21 -3.89 15.71 3.73
C ILE A 21 -4.14 17.06 3.04
N LEU A 22 -5.16 17.81 3.45
CA LEU A 22 -5.44 19.15 2.93
C LEU A 22 -4.28 20.12 3.21
N GLU A 23 -3.69 20.07 4.40
CA GLU A 23 -2.53 20.91 4.72
C GLU A 23 -1.30 20.53 3.88
N PHE A 24 -1.08 19.22 3.65
CA PHE A 24 -0.04 18.75 2.72
C PHE A 24 -0.30 19.20 1.29
N LYS A 25 -1.56 19.21 0.84
CA LYS A 25 -1.93 19.70 -0.50
C LYS A 25 -1.61 21.18 -0.65
N ASN A 26 -1.89 21.98 0.38
CA ASN A 26 -1.60 23.41 0.38
C ASN A 26 -0.09 23.70 0.37
N LYS A 27 0.71 22.92 1.11
CA LYS A 27 2.16 23.13 1.23
C LYS A 27 2.97 22.50 0.10
N CYS A 28 2.59 21.31 -0.37
CA CYS A 28 3.37 20.52 -1.31
C CYS A 28 2.74 20.46 -2.70
N GLY A 29 1.44 20.76 -2.84
CA GLY A 29 0.69 20.69 -4.09
C GLY A 29 -0.07 19.37 -4.26
N TYR A 30 -1.03 19.40 -5.20
CA TYR A 30 -1.98 18.31 -5.45
C TYR A 30 -1.33 16.99 -5.90
N GLU A 31 -0.26 17.06 -6.68
CA GLU A 31 0.45 15.88 -7.21
C GLU A 31 0.94 14.93 -6.10
N TYR A 32 1.21 15.45 -4.90
CA TYR A 32 1.69 14.64 -3.77
C TYR A 32 0.56 14.02 -2.93
N THR A 33 -0.64 14.60 -2.97
CA THR A 33 -1.76 14.18 -2.13
C THR A 33 -2.81 13.36 -2.87
N SER A 34 -2.85 13.42 -4.20
CA SER A 34 -3.85 12.74 -5.05
C SER A 34 -4.08 11.27 -4.68
N LYS A 35 -3.01 10.48 -4.55
CA LYS A 35 -3.08 9.06 -4.16
C LYS A 35 -3.59 8.85 -2.73
N LEU A 36 -3.28 9.76 -1.81
CA LEU A 36 -3.73 9.68 -0.42
C LEU A 36 -5.22 10.04 -0.31
N GLU A 37 -5.66 11.05 -1.05
CA GLU A 37 -7.07 11.45 -1.17
C GLU A 37 -7.91 10.30 -1.75
N GLN A 38 -7.43 9.68 -2.84
CA GLN A 38 -8.11 8.53 -3.46
C GLN A 38 -8.24 7.35 -2.49
N MET A 39 -7.21 7.10 -1.68
CA MET A 39 -7.25 6.01 -0.70
C MET A 39 -8.30 6.23 0.41
N ILE A 40 -8.58 7.48 0.82
CA ILE A 40 -9.69 7.77 1.75
C ILE A 40 -11.03 7.53 1.07
N GLN A 41 -11.18 7.99 -0.18
CA GLN A 41 -12.40 7.78 -0.96
C GLN A 41 -12.71 6.29 -1.15
N ASP A 42 -11.69 5.48 -1.43
CA ASP A 42 -11.83 4.02 -1.59
C ASP A 42 -12.31 3.35 -0.31
N ILE A 43 -11.87 3.82 0.87
CA ILE A 43 -12.34 3.31 2.17
C ILE A 43 -13.81 3.63 2.39
N HIS A 44 -14.22 4.89 2.17
CA HIS A 44 -15.63 5.29 2.32
C HIS A 44 -16.54 4.52 1.34
N LEU A 45 -16.11 4.39 0.09
CA LEU A 45 -16.83 3.62 -0.92
C LEU A 45 -16.95 2.14 -0.53
N SER A 46 -15.87 1.54 -0.05
CA SER A 46 -15.85 0.16 0.43
C SER A 46 -16.84 -0.05 1.58
N ASP A 47 -16.89 0.86 2.54
CA ASP A 47 -17.83 0.79 3.66
C ASP A 47 -19.29 0.85 3.19
N ASP A 48 -19.61 1.74 2.27
CA ASP A 48 -20.97 1.88 1.76
C ASP A 48 -21.40 0.70 0.90
N LEU A 49 -20.52 0.20 0.03
CA LEU A 49 -20.77 -1.02 -0.74
C LEU A 49 -20.97 -2.22 0.19
N THR A 50 -20.18 -2.33 1.26
CA THR A 50 -20.30 -3.41 2.24
C THR A 50 -21.63 -3.34 2.98
N LYS A 51 -22.10 -2.14 3.37
CA LYS A 51 -23.42 -1.95 4.01
C LYS A 51 -24.55 -2.37 3.07
N GLN A 52 -24.49 -1.97 1.80
CA GLN A 52 -25.48 -2.33 0.80
C GLN A 52 -25.52 -3.85 0.59
N TYR A 53 -24.35 -4.47 0.44
CA TYR A 53 -24.22 -5.91 0.28
C TYR A 53 -24.77 -6.67 1.48
N ARG A 54 -24.41 -6.30 2.72
CA ARG A 54 -24.94 -6.94 3.94
C ARG A 54 -26.45 -6.81 4.05
N THR A 55 -27.01 -5.68 3.63
CA THR A 55 -28.46 -5.47 3.60
C THR A 55 -29.13 -6.41 2.60
N TYR A 56 -28.54 -6.57 1.42
CA TYR A 56 -29.00 -7.50 0.40
C TYR A 56 -28.90 -8.96 0.85
N GLU A 57 -27.75 -9.36 1.42
CA GLU A 57 -27.50 -10.70 1.93
C GLU A 57 -28.52 -11.10 3.00
N LYS A 58 -28.77 -10.21 3.96
CA LYS A 58 -29.76 -10.43 5.04
C LYS A 58 -31.19 -10.59 4.52
N ASN A 59 -31.51 -10.00 3.37
CA ASN A 59 -32.82 -10.12 2.73
C ASN A 59 -32.98 -11.43 1.94
N ILE A 60 -31.89 -12.04 1.46
CA ILE A 60 -31.93 -13.28 0.68
C ILE A 60 -31.74 -14.51 1.57
N TYR A 61 -30.83 -14.44 2.53
CA TYR A 61 -30.50 -15.54 3.41
C TYR A 61 -30.94 -15.18 4.83
N GLY A 62 -32.18 -15.51 5.17
CA GLY A 62 -32.61 -15.52 6.57
C GLY A 62 -31.67 -16.44 7.36
N ASN A 63 -31.21 -15.98 8.53
CA ASN A 63 -30.23 -16.65 9.40
C ASN A 63 -30.49 -18.16 9.59
N GLU A 64 -29.96 -19.00 8.71
CA GLU A 64 -29.88 -20.44 8.92
C GLU A 64 -28.62 -20.75 9.73
N ASN A 65 -28.72 -20.51 11.03
CA ASN A 65 -27.64 -20.76 11.97
C ASN A 65 -27.52 -22.26 12.26
N LYS A 66 -26.70 -22.97 11.48
CA LYS A 66 -26.11 -24.23 11.95
C LYS A 66 -24.98 -23.90 12.94
N LEU A 67 -25.27 -24.02 14.24
CA LEU A 67 -24.45 -23.54 15.36
C LEU A 67 -23.30 -24.48 15.78
N ILE A 68 -23.06 -25.57 15.03
CA ILE A 68 -22.08 -26.61 15.39
C ILE A 68 -21.34 -27.07 14.13
N TRP A 69 -20.01 -27.01 14.17
CA TRP A 69 -19.10 -27.42 13.10
C TRP A 69 -17.96 -28.28 13.66
N THR A 70 -17.42 -29.21 12.88
CA THR A 70 -16.15 -29.88 13.22
C THR A 70 -14.95 -29.10 12.70
N ILE A 71 -13.77 -29.29 13.30
CA ILE A 71 -12.54 -28.61 12.85
C ILE A 71 -12.19 -28.98 11.41
N GLU A 72 -12.34 -30.25 11.03
CA GLU A 72 -12.18 -30.73 9.64
C GLU A 72 -13.14 -30.01 8.67
N GLN A 73 -14.42 -29.86 9.04
CA GLN A 73 -15.39 -29.13 8.20
C GLN A 73 -15.07 -27.65 8.09
N ILE A 74 -14.53 -27.03 9.14
CA ILE A 74 -14.08 -25.65 9.10
C ILE A 74 -12.87 -25.54 8.17
N GLN A 75 -11.92 -26.46 8.27
CA GLN A 75 -10.73 -26.49 7.42
C GLN A 75 -11.09 -26.67 5.95
N ASP A 76 -11.98 -27.61 5.63
CA ASP A 76 -12.42 -27.89 4.26
C ASP A 76 -13.20 -26.73 3.65
N LYS A 77 -13.99 -26.00 4.45
CA LYS A 77 -14.79 -24.87 3.96
C LYS A 77 -14.02 -23.56 3.87
N THR A 78 -13.04 -23.36 4.74
CA THR A 78 -12.27 -22.11 4.80
C THR A 78 -10.96 -22.20 4.03
N HIS A 79 -10.49 -23.42 3.73
CA HIS A 79 -9.19 -23.72 3.13
C HIS A 79 -8.00 -23.04 3.85
N ILE A 80 -8.15 -22.76 5.15
CA ILE A 80 -7.09 -22.18 5.98
C ILE A 80 -6.09 -23.29 6.36
N GLN A 81 -4.80 -22.96 6.36
CA GLN A 81 -3.74 -23.88 6.80
C GLN A 81 -3.93 -24.29 8.26
N SER A 82 -3.70 -25.58 8.58
CA SER A 82 -3.97 -26.16 9.91
C SER A 82 -3.29 -25.41 11.07
N GLU A 83 -2.08 -24.89 10.83
CA GLU A 83 -1.30 -24.12 11.80
C GLU A 83 -2.00 -22.80 12.18
N LEU A 84 -2.39 -22.02 11.17
CA LEU A 84 -3.10 -20.76 11.35
C LEU A 84 -4.51 -20.99 11.91
N LEU A 85 -5.18 -22.05 11.48
CA LEU A 85 -6.49 -22.43 12.00
C LEU A 85 -6.42 -22.76 13.50
N SER A 86 -5.41 -23.52 13.94
CA SER A 86 -5.18 -23.83 15.34
C SER A 86 -4.95 -22.56 16.17
N ASP A 87 -4.12 -21.63 15.68
CA ASP A 87 -3.86 -20.36 16.37
C ASP A 87 -5.12 -19.52 16.53
N ILE A 88 -5.92 -19.41 15.46
CA ILE A 88 -7.21 -18.69 15.47
C ILE A 88 -8.18 -19.34 16.46
N LEU A 89 -8.38 -20.66 16.38
CA LEU A 89 -9.28 -21.39 17.26
C LEU A 89 -8.84 -21.30 18.73
N SER A 90 -7.53 -21.36 19.00
CA SER A 90 -6.98 -21.19 20.34
C SER A 90 -7.26 -19.78 20.90
N GLY A 91 -7.18 -18.75 20.05
CA GLY A 91 -7.51 -17.37 20.41
C GLY A 91 -8.99 -17.20 20.76
N LEU A 92 -9.87 -17.84 19.98
CA LEU A 92 -11.32 -17.81 20.17
C LEU A 92 -11.80 -18.64 21.38
N LEU A 93 -11.12 -19.75 21.70
CA LEU A 93 -11.35 -20.52 22.93
C LEU A 93 -10.89 -19.74 24.16
N LYS A 94 -9.72 -19.09 24.10
CA LYS A 94 -9.22 -18.22 25.19
C LYS A 94 -10.15 -17.04 25.45
N SER A 95 -10.79 -16.50 24.42
CA SER A 95 -11.79 -15.44 24.57
C SER A 95 -13.17 -15.94 25.01
N LYS A 96 -13.33 -17.24 25.27
CA LYS A 96 -14.59 -17.90 25.69
C LYS A 96 -15.76 -17.70 24.71
N LEU A 97 -15.46 -17.39 23.44
CA LEU A 97 -16.47 -17.25 22.38
C LEU A 97 -16.86 -18.60 21.79
N LEU A 98 -15.96 -19.58 21.87
CA LEU A 98 -16.18 -20.95 21.44
C LEU A 98 -16.15 -21.90 22.64
N ILE A 99 -16.91 -22.98 22.51
CA ILE A 99 -16.92 -24.13 23.41
C ILE A 99 -16.49 -25.33 22.57
N SER A 100 -15.49 -26.06 23.06
CA SER A 100 -15.01 -27.31 22.48
C SER A 100 -15.18 -28.43 23.49
N ASP A 101 -15.36 -29.65 23.01
CA ASP A 101 -15.12 -30.85 23.79
C ASP A 101 -13.60 -31.02 23.97
N ASP A 102 -13.13 -31.19 25.21
CA ASP A 102 -11.72 -31.47 25.52
C ASP A 102 -11.45 -32.99 25.40
N PRO A 103 -10.34 -33.44 24.78
CA PRO A 103 -9.23 -32.69 24.14
C PRO A 103 -9.48 -32.28 22.68
N LEU A 104 -8.84 -31.19 22.21
CA LEU A 104 -8.89 -30.73 20.82
C LEU A 104 -8.29 -31.78 19.85
N THR A 105 -9.15 -32.44 19.08
CA THR A 105 -8.82 -33.35 17.98
C THR A 105 -9.47 -32.85 16.70
N LEU A 106 -9.03 -33.32 15.52
CA LEU A 106 -9.55 -32.87 14.21
C LEU A 106 -11.08 -33.05 14.06
N ASN A 107 -11.66 -33.98 14.82
CA ASN A 107 -13.09 -34.29 14.86
C ASN A 107 -13.85 -33.54 15.97
N SER A 108 -13.17 -32.75 16.80
CA SER A 108 -13.80 -32.01 17.88
C SER A 108 -14.84 -31.05 17.33
N ARG A 109 -16.01 -31.06 17.96
CA ARG A 109 -17.11 -30.17 17.63
C ARG A 109 -16.88 -28.85 18.34
N ILE A 110 -17.02 -27.78 17.58
CA ILE A 110 -16.93 -26.41 18.07
C ILE A 110 -18.32 -25.81 18.02
N LYS A 111 -18.78 -25.32 19.18
CA LYS A 111 -20.04 -24.61 19.36
C LYS A 111 -19.77 -23.16 19.74
N LEU A 112 -20.62 -22.25 19.29
CA LEU A 112 -20.61 -20.85 19.74
C LEU A 112 -21.16 -20.75 21.17
N ALA A 113 -20.50 -19.98 22.04
CA ALA A 113 -20.95 -19.78 23.42
C ALA A 113 -22.24 -18.93 23.46
N GLU A 114 -23.37 -19.56 23.76
CA GLU A 114 -24.70 -18.90 23.76
C GLU A 114 -24.88 -17.90 24.94
N ASN A 115 -24.14 -18.08 26.03
CA ASN A 115 -24.23 -17.25 27.24
C ASN A 115 -22.92 -16.50 27.54
N PHE A 116 -22.30 -15.95 26.50
CA PHE A 116 -21.08 -15.18 26.67
C PHE A 116 -21.36 -13.82 27.33
N ILE A 117 -20.74 -13.57 28.48
CA ILE A 117 -20.81 -12.31 29.21
C ILE A 117 -19.42 -11.66 29.17
N SER A 118 -19.34 -10.42 28.68
CA SER A 118 -18.12 -9.62 28.65
C SER A 118 -18.38 -8.24 29.25
N ASP A 119 -17.43 -7.79 30.06
CA ASP A 119 -17.43 -6.44 30.64
C ASP A 119 -17.18 -5.36 29.58
N LYS A 120 -16.77 -5.74 28.36
CA LYS A 120 -16.56 -4.86 27.21
C LYS A 120 -17.64 -5.07 26.16
N THR A 121 -18.29 -3.99 25.73
CA THR A 121 -19.27 -3.97 24.63
C THR A 121 -18.64 -4.27 23.26
N ARG A 122 -17.31 -4.11 23.13
CA ARG A 122 -16.54 -4.45 21.93
C ARG A 122 -15.30 -5.28 22.30
N LEU A 123 -15.16 -6.44 21.69
CA LEU A 123 -13.99 -7.31 21.84
C LEU A 123 -13.09 -7.18 20.62
N ASN A 124 -11.82 -6.83 20.84
CA ASN A 124 -10.83 -6.85 19.77
C ASN A 124 -10.25 -8.27 19.66
N LEU A 125 -10.66 -9.00 18.63
CA LEU A 125 -10.20 -10.36 18.34
C LEU A 125 -9.07 -10.39 17.30
N ASN A 126 -8.52 -9.24 16.92
CA ASN A 126 -7.40 -9.18 15.99
C ASN A 126 -6.18 -9.85 16.63
N LEU A 127 -5.98 -11.15 16.38
CA LEU A 127 -4.67 -11.75 16.59
C LEU A 127 -3.71 -11.03 15.65
N PRO A 128 -2.58 -10.50 16.14
CA PRO A 128 -1.62 -9.85 15.27
C PRO A 128 -1.02 -10.90 14.35
N PHE A 129 -1.58 -11.07 13.16
CA PHE A 129 -0.85 -11.61 12.04
C PHE A 129 0.27 -10.60 11.78
N ARG A 130 1.52 -10.97 12.13
CA ARG A 130 2.71 -10.16 11.87
C ARG A 130 3.36 -10.70 10.60
N PRO A 131 2.88 -10.34 9.39
CA PRO A 131 3.65 -10.63 8.19
C PRO A 131 5.01 -9.89 8.31
N ASN A 132 6.08 -10.50 7.81
CA ASN A 132 7.46 -10.04 7.97
C ASN A 132 7.68 -8.56 7.57
N GLU A 133 7.67 -7.63 8.55
CA GLU A 133 7.79 -6.17 8.36
C GLU A 133 9.09 -5.74 7.65
N GLN A 134 10.13 -6.56 7.68
CA GLN A 134 11.41 -6.28 7.01
C GLN A 134 11.31 -6.34 5.47
N LYS A 135 10.49 -7.25 4.93
CA LYS A 135 10.41 -7.45 3.47
C LYS A 135 9.71 -6.26 2.80
N ASP A 136 8.65 -5.75 3.41
CA ASP A 136 7.89 -4.59 2.90
C ASP A 136 8.71 -3.30 2.88
N ARG A 137 9.51 -3.03 3.92
CA ARG A 137 10.37 -1.85 3.96
C ARG A 137 11.38 -1.83 2.81
N SER A 138 11.99 -2.98 2.51
CA SER A 138 12.96 -3.08 1.41
C SER A 138 12.34 -2.84 0.03
N HIS A 139 11.11 -3.32 -0.17
CA HIS A 139 10.37 -3.13 -1.42
C HIS A 139 10.00 -1.66 -1.63
N LEU A 140 9.48 -0.99 -0.60
CA LEU A 140 9.10 0.42 -0.66
C LEU A 140 10.29 1.33 -1.04
N VAL A 141 11.46 1.10 -0.44
CA VAL A 141 12.67 1.87 -0.75
C VAL A 141 13.08 1.70 -2.22
N LYS A 142 13.01 0.48 -2.76
CA LYS A 142 13.30 0.22 -4.18
C LYS A 142 12.34 0.97 -5.10
N THR A 143 11.04 0.87 -4.87
CA THR A 143 10.03 1.55 -5.70
C THR A 143 10.23 3.07 -5.70
N THR A 144 10.53 3.69 -4.55
CA THR A 144 10.81 5.14 -4.49
C THR A 144 12.05 5.53 -5.28
N ILE A 145 13.10 4.68 -5.27
CA ILE A 145 14.29 4.93 -6.08
C ILE A 145 13.90 4.89 -7.55
N ASP A 146 13.22 3.83 -8.01
CA ASP A 146 12.83 3.63 -9.40
C ASP A 146 11.97 4.78 -9.95
N GLU A 147 10.99 5.26 -9.17
CA GLU A 147 10.16 6.42 -9.53
C GLU A 147 11.01 7.69 -9.74
N ARG A 148 11.98 7.96 -8.85
CA ARG A 148 12.90 9.09 -9.02
C ARG A 148 13.76 8.94 -10.27
N GLN A 149 14.17 7.73 -10.63
CA GLN A 149 14.93 7.48 -11.86
C GLN A 149 14.10 7.85 -13.10
N MET A 150 12.84 7.44 -13.15
CA MET A 150 11.93 7.74 -14.26
C MET A 150 11.71 9.25 -14.41
N VAL A 151 11.54 9.96 -13.29
CA VAL A 151 11.36 11.42 -13.29
C VAL A 151 12.62 12.15 -13.81
N ILE A 152 13.82 11.72 -13.42
CA ILE A 152 15.08 12.31 -13.90
C ILE A 152 15.23 12.10 -15.41
N GLN A 153 15.01 10.87 -15.90
CA GLN A 153 15.12 10.57 -17.34
C GLN A 153 14.10 11.38 -18.16
N ALA A 154 12.86 11.49 -17.68
CA ALA A 154 11.83 12.29 -18.33
C ALA A 154 12.17 13.78 -18.37
N ALA A 155 12.78 14.33 -17.30
CA ALA A 155 13.24 15.71 -17.27
C ALA A 155 14.38 15.96 -18.27
N LEU A 156 15.38 15.07 -18.31
CA LEU A 156 16.49 15.11 -19.26
C LEU A 156 16.01 15.17 -20.72
N VAL A 157 15.14 14.25 -21.11
CA VAL A 157 14.58 14.19 -22.48
C VAL A 157 13.75 15.43 -22.79
N ARG A 158 12.95 15.93 -21.83
CA ARG A 158 12.10 17.11 -22.02
C ARG A 158 12.92 18.38 -22.28
N ILE A 159 13.98 18.60 -21.51
CA ILE A 159 14.90 19.73 -21.67
C ILE A 159 15.61 19.64 -23.03
N MET A 160 16.22 18.49 -23.33
CA MET A 160 16.96 18.28 -24.58
C MET A 160 16.07 18.36 -25.82
N LYS A 161 14.82 17.91 -25.75
CA LYS A 161 13.84 18.06 -26.85
C LYS A 161 13.49 19.52 -27.13
N ARG A 162 13.48 20.38 -26.10
CA ARG A 162 13.20 21.82 -26.21
C ARG A 162 14.41 22.57 -26.77
N GLU A 163 15.59 22.37 -26.19
CA GLU A 163 16.81 23.12 -26.54
C GLU A 163 17.52 22.58 -27.80
N ARG A 164 17.27 21.32 -28.18
CA ARG A 164 17.92 20.55 -29.27
C ARG A 164 19.42 20.33 -29.11
N THR A 165 20.16 21.32 -28.62
CA THR A 165 21.59 21.27 -28.37
C THR A 165 21.89 21.99 -27.05
N LEU A 166 22.60 21.33 -26.13
CA LEU A 166 22.92 21.91 -24.82
C LEU A 166 24.26 21.40 -24.31
N LYS A 167 24.99 22.22 -23.57
CA LYS A 167 26.21 21.77 -22.87
C LYS A 167 25.86 20.86 -21.71
N HIS A 168 26.68 19.85 -21.46
CA HIS A 168 26.48 18.87 -20.40
C HIS A 168 26.36 19.53 -19.01
N SER A 169 27.20 20.53 -18.71
CA SER A 169 27.10 21.28 -17.44
C SER A 169 25.78 22.04 -17.30
N LEU A 170 25.28 22.65 -18.38
CA LEU A 170 24.02 23.42 -18.36
C LEU A 170 22.81 22.48 -18.26
N LEU A 171 22.86 21.32 -18.92
CA LEU A 171 21.82 20.29 -18.80
C LEU A 171 21.65 19.83 -17.35
N ILE A 172 22.76 19.56 -16.65
CA ILE A 172 22.71 19.17 -15.24
C ILE A 172 22.08 20.29 -14.39
N GLN A 173 22.47 21.55 -14.63
CA GLN A 173 21.92 22.69 -13.89
C GLN A 173 20.42 22.84 -14.11
N GLU A 174 19.94 22.76 -15.35
CA GLU A 174 18.50 22.84 -15.65
C GLU A 174 17.71 21.69 -15.03
N VAL A 175 18.23 20.46 -15.08
CA VAL A 175 17.58 19.29 -14.46
C VAL A 175 17.46 19.48 -12.96
N ILE A 176 18.53 19.95 -12.30
CA ILE A 176 18.49 20.25 -10.86
C ILE A 176 17.45 21.33 -10.59
N GLN A 177 17.45 22.42 -11.34
CA GLN A 177 16.51 23.53 -11.16
C GLN A 177 15.06 23.06 -11.31
N GLN A 178 14.75 22.24 -12.33
CA GLN A 178 13.42 21.72 -12.55
C GLN A 178 12.96 20.75 -11.46
N LEU A 179 13.87 19.92 -10.92
CA LEU A 179 13.52 18.87 -9.96
C LEU A 179 13.60 19.32 -8.50
N THR A 180 14.25 20.46 -8.20
CA THR A 180 14.45 20.96 -6.82
C THR A 180 13.14 21.16 -6.06
N SER A 181 12.04 21.48 -6.75
CA SER A 181 10.71 21.58 -6.13
C SER A 181 10.17 20.25 -5.62
N SER A 182 10.67 19.12 -6.14
CA SER A 182 10.22 17.78 -5.78
C SER A 182 11.23 17.03 -4.91
N PHE A 183 12.50 17.05 -5.28
CA PHE A 183 13.57 16.43 -4.51
C PHE A 183 14.93 17.01 -4.93
N LYS A 184 15.96 16.77 -4.12
CA LYS A 184 17.34 17.12 -4.47
C LYS A 184 17.98 15.93 -5.22
N PRO A 185 18.12 15.97 -6.56
CA PRO A 185 18.74 14.87 -7.29
C PRO A 185 20.25 14.80 -7.04
N ASP A 186 20.80 13.59 -7.00
CA ASP A 186 22.24 13.37 -6.97
C ASP A 186 22.84 13.57 -8.36
N ILE A 187 23.87 14.39 -8.45
CA ILE A 187 24.62 14.68 -9.68
C ILE A 187 25.19 13.39 -10.29
N SER A 188 25.61 12.44 -9.45
CA SER A 188 26.17 11.16 -9.91
C SER A 188 25.13 10.34 -10.67
N LEU A 189 23.88 10.36 -10.20
CA LEU A 189 22.76 9.70 -10.86
C LEU A 189 22.39 10.39 -12.18
N ILE A 190 22.34 11.73 -12.22
CA ILE A 190 22.05 12.47 -13.45
C ILE A 190 23.08 12.13 -14.54
N LYS A 191 24.38 12.15 -14.20
CA LYS A 191 25.47 11.79 -15.13
C LYS A 191 25.29 10.38 -15.68
N LYS A 192 25.03 9.40 -14.80
CA LYS A 192 24.76 8.01 -15.21
C LYS A 192 23.60 7.92 -16.21
N TYR A 193 22.51 8.67 -16.01
CA TYR A 193 21.37 8.63 -16.92
C TYR A 193 21.61 9.33 -18.24
N ILE A 194 22.46 10.36 -18.27
CA ILE A 194 22.90 10.97 -19.53
C ILE A 194 23.64 9.92 -20.38
N GLU A 195 24.56 9.15 -19.80
CA GLU A 195 25.26 8.09 -20.54
C GLU A 195 24.28 7.01 -21.04
N ILE A 196 23.33 6.56 -20.20
CA ILE A 196 22.30 5.60 -20.62
C ILE A 196 21.44 6.15 -21.77
N LEU A 197 21.13 7.44 -21.78
CA LEU A 197 20.34 8.06 -22.86
C LEU A 197 21.16 8.26 -24.15
N ILE A 198 22.49 8.40 -24.04
CA ILE A 198 23.40 8.35 -25.19
C ILE A 198 23.46 6.93 -25.76
N GLU A 199 23.60 5.91 -24.92
CA GLU A 199 23.60 4.50 -25.33
C GLU A 199 22.29 4.09 -26.02
N LYS A 200 21.17 4.67 -25.60
CA LYS A 200 19.84 4.47 -26.20
C LYS A 200 19.57 5.37 -27.41
N GLU A 201 20.58 6.08 -27.92
CA GLU A 201 20.49 6.96 -29.09
C GLU A 201 19.46 8.10 -28.95
N TYR A 202 19.11 8.51 -27.73
CA TYR A 202 18.31 9.73 -27.52
C TYR A 202 19.17 10.99 -27.61
N PHE A 203 20.43 10.90 -27.20
CA PHE A 203 21.41 11.99 -27.24
C PHE A 203 22.68 11.58 -28.00
N GLN A 204 23.37 12.56 -28.58
CA GLN A 204 24.69 12.37 -29.19
C GLN A 204 25.66 13.44 -28.69
N ARG A 205 26.92 13.09 -28.45
CA ARG A 205 27.97 14.08 -28.23
C ARG A 205 28.39 14.69 -29.56
N ASP A 206 28.62 15.99 -29.58
CA ASP A 206 29.18 16.68 -30.75
C ASP A 206 30.56 16.09 -31.09
N SER A 207 30.84 15.96 -32.39
CA SER A 207 32.12 15.49 -32.94
C SER A 207 33.27 16.42 -32.57
N ASN A 208 33.00 17.73 -32.48
CA ASN A 208 34.03 18.74 -32.22
C ASN A 208 34.20 19.05 -30.72
N ASN A 209 33.13 18.93 -29.93
CA ASN A 209 33.15 19.25 -28.51
C ASN A 209 32.38 18.21 -27.68
N LYS A 210 33.12 17.37 -26.94
CA LYS A 210 32.53 16.32 -26.09
C LYS A 210 31.64 16.83 -24.94
N ASP A 211 31.70 18.14 -24.62
CA ASP A 211 30.84 18.79 -23.64
C ASP A 211 29.49 19.24 -24.22
N THR A 212 29.33 19.26 -25.54
CA THR A 212 28.07 19.59 -26.22
C THR A 212 27.29 18.31 -26.53
N LEU A 213 26.00 18.30 -26.19
CA LEU A 213 25.07 17.22 -26.48
C LEU A 213 24.00 17.69 -27.48
N HIS A 214 23.61 16.80 -28.39
CA HIS A 214 22.53 16.96 -29.35
C HIS A 214 21.42 15.97 -29.08
N TYR A 215 20.17 16.39 -29.25
CA TYR A 215 19.00 15.51 -29.18
C TYR A 215 18.73 14.85 -30.53
N LEU A 216 18.52 13.53 -30.56
CA LEU A 216 18.41 12.73 -31.80
C LEU A 216 16.98 12.28 -32.14
N ALA A 217 16.06 12.30 -31.19
CA ALA A 217 14.69 11.79 -31.35
C ALA A 217 13.62 12.87 -31.56
#